data_AF-A0A4R5QI59-F1
#
_entry.id   AF-A0A4R5QI59-F1
#
_cell.length_a   1.000
_cell.length_b   1.000
_cell.length_c   1.000
_cell.angle_alpha   90.00
_cell.angle_beta   90.00
_cell.angle_gamma   90.00
#
_symmetry.space_group_name_H-M   'P 1'
#
loop_
_entity.id
_entity.type
_entity.pdbx_description
1 polymer ?
#
loop_
_entity_poly.entity_id
_entity_poly.type
_entity_poly.pdbx_seq_one_letter_code
_entity_poly.pdbx_strand_id
1 'polypeptide(L)'
;MKALGTLVLLATVALGVLVGFHYLARQRRPWLVTLHLACGAAGAWLFFLLLHAPPEGRNPPSGMAAGILLGAALLGGLLPRLIARRARKAAEPLLVVHVFTGLAGFLVFLSWASRL
;
A
#
# COMPACT_ATOMS: atom_id res chain seq x y z
N MET A 1 -2.71 10.86 -15.10
CA MET A 1 -2.35 10.59 -13.69
C MET A 1 -3.22 9.50 -13.04
N LYS A 2 -4.55 9.52 -13.19
CA LYS A 2 -5.47 8.53 -12.59
C LYS A 2 -5.14 7.07 -12.99
N ALA A 3 -4.99 6.80 -14.29
CA ALA A 3 -4.64 5.48 -14.79
C ALA A 3 -3.28 5.00 -14.26
N LEU A 4 -2.28 5.88 -14.25
CA LEU A 4 -0.95 5.56 -13.73
C LEU A 4 -0.98 5.22 -12.23
N GLY A 5 -1.66 6.01 -11.40
CA GLY A 5 -1.83 5.73 -9.97
C GLY A 5 -2.51 4.38 -9.72
N THR A 6 -3.54 4.08 -10.50
CA THR A 6 -4.25 2.80 -10.43
C THR A 6 -3.34 1.63 -10.80
N LEU A 7 -2.58 1.73 -11.89
CA LEU A 7 -1.64 0.69 -12.31
C LEU A 7 -0.53 0.46 -11.29
N VAL A 8 0.03 1.53 -10.72
CA VAL A 8 1.08 1.43 -9.69
C VAL A 8 0.54 0.76 -8.42
N LEU A 9 -0.64 1.15 -7.96
CA LEU A 9 -1.27 0.52 -6.80
C LEU A 9 -1.63 -0.95 -7.06
N LEU A 10 -2.13 -1.27 -8.25
CA LEU A 10 -2.40 -2.65 -8.65
C LEU A 10 -1.11 -3.49 -8.65
N ALA A 11 -0.01 -2.94 -9.18
CA ALA A 11 1.30 -3.57 -9.14
C ALA A 11 1.79 -3.77 -7.70
N THR A 12 1.60 -2.79 -6.81
CA THR A 12 1.91 -2.90 -5.38
C THR A 12 1.14 -4.06 -4.73
N VAL A 13 -0.16 -4.18 -5.01
CA VAL A 13 -1.00 -5.28 -4.49
C VAL A 13 -0.53 -6.63 -5.03
N ALA A 14 -0.30 -6.74 -6.34
CA ALA A 14 0.20 -7.96 -6.96
C ALA A 14 1.55 -8.41 -6.37
N LEU A 15 2.46 -7.46 -6.16
CA LEU A 15 3.73 -7.72 -5.47
C LEU A 15 3.52 -8.13 -4.01
N GLY A 16 2.55 -7.54 -3.31
CA GLY A 16 2.19 -7.93 -1.94
C GLY A 16 1.71 -9.37 -1.86
N VAL A 17 0.85 -9.79 -2.79
CA VAL A 17 0.41 -11.20 -2.92
C VAL A 17 1.59 -12.11 -3.21
N LEU A 18 2.47 -11.73 -4.16
CA LEU A 18 3.63 -12.53 -4.52
C LEU A 18 4.63 -12.66 -3.34
N VAL A 19 4.85 -11.59 -2.57
CA VAL A 19 5.64 -11.61 -1.34
C VAL A 19 5.00 -12.54 -0.31
N GLY A 20 3.68 -12.45 -0.11
CA GLY A 20 2.92 -13.32 0.80
C GLY A 20 3.03 -14.80 0.41
N PHE A 21 2.88 -15.11 -0.88
CA PHE A 21 3.06 -16.46 -1.41
C PHE A 21 4.46 -17.01 -1.11
N HIS A 22 5.52 -16.26 -1.44
CA HIS A 22 6.89 -16.65 -1.15
C HIS A 22 7.18 -16.78 0.35
N TYR A 23 6.53 -15.97 1.18
CA TYR A 23 6.60 -16.08 2.63
C TYR A 23 6.00 -17.39 3.14
N LEU A 24 4.79 -17.75 2.68
CA LEU A 24 4.12 -19.01 3.04
C LEU A 24 4.87 -20.24 2.52
N ALA A 25 5.41 -20.15 1.31
CA ALA A 25 6.25 -21.18 0.70
C ALA A 25 7.63 -21.32 1.37
N ARG A 26 7.95 -20.49 2.39
CA ARG A 26 9.26 -20.40 3.05
C ARG A 26 10.44 -20.08 2.10
N GLN A 27 10.16 -19.61 0.89
CA GLN A 27 11.15 -19.22 -0.11
C GLN A 27 11.32 -17.70 -0.12
N ARG A 28 11.89 -17.15 0.96
CA ARG A 28 11.98 -15.69 1.15
C ARG A 28 12.89 -15.05 0.10
N ARG A 29 12.33 -14.15 -0.70
CA ARG A 29 13.06 -13.35 -1.70
C ARG A 29 13.10 -11.88 -1.26
N PRO A 30 14.20 -11.41 -0.67
CA PRO A 30 14.26 -10.07 -0.06
C PRO A 30 14.06 -8.94 -1.08
N TRP A 31 14.47 -9.14 -2.33
CA TRP A 31 14.28 -8.16 -3.40
C TRP A 31 12.80 -7.90 -3.72
N LEU A 32 11.91 -8.91 -3.59
CA LEU A 32 10.47 -8.74 -3.78
C LEU A 32 9.87 -7.81 -2.72
N VAL A 33 10.34 -7.91 -1.48
CA VAL A 33 9.92 -7.01 -0.39
C VAL A 33 10.37 -5.58 -0.67
N THR A 34 11.61 -5.40 -1.13
CA THR A 34 12.11 -4.07 -1.53
C THR A 34 11.29 -3.49 -2.68
N LEU A 35 10.96 -4.29 -3.68
CA LEU A 35 10.14 -3.85 -4.82
C LEU A 35 8.72 -3.48 -4.38
N HIS A 36 8.09 -4.29 -3.53
CA HIS A 36 6.77 -3.98 -2.95
C HIS A 36 6.78 -2.66 -2.18
N LEU A 37 7.81 -2.41 -1.37
CA LEU A 37 7.98 -1.14 -0.65
C LEU A 37 8.17 0.04 -1.60
N ALA A 38 8.98 -0.11 -2.64
CA ALA A 38 9.20 0.93 -3.65
C ALA A 38 7.89 1.28 -4.38
N CYS A 39 7.12 0.26 -4.80
CA CYS A 39 5.81 0.46 -5.42
C CYS A 39 4.81 1.10 -4.45
N GLY A 40 4.81 0.71 -3.17
CA GLY A 40 4.00 1.35 -2.12
C GLY A 40 4.33 2.83 -1.94
N ALA A 41 5.61 3.19 -1.90
CA ALA A 41 6.06 4.58 -1.81
C ALA A 41 5.67 5.39 -3.06
N ALA A 42 5.85 4.82 -4.26
CA ALA A 42 5.43 5.44 -5.51
C ALA A 42 3.90 5.65 -5.56
N GLY A 43 3.11 4.68 -5.11
CA GLY A 43 1.66 4.80 -5.00
C GLY A 43 1.24 5.90 -4.03
N ALA A 44 1.91 6.02 -2.88
CA ALA A 44 1.64 7.07 -1.91
C ALA A 44 1.99 8.47 -2.44
N TRP A 45 3.11 8.59 -3.15
CA TRP A 45 3.48 9.81 -3.84
C TRP A 45 2.44 10.23 -4.89
N LEU A 46 1.96 9.28 -5.70
CA LEU A 46 0.92 9.54 -6.70
C LEU A 46 -0.40 9.95 -6.05
N PHE A 47 -0.78 9.35 -4.92
CA PHE A 47 -1.95 9.75 -4.15
C PHE A 47 -1.81 11.20 -3.63
N PHE A 48 -0.63 11.56 -3.09
CA PHE A 48 -0.34 12.93 -2.66
C PHE A 48 -0.48 13.93 -3.81
N LEU A 49 0.05 13.61 -4.99
CA LEU A 49 -0.09 14.46 -6.18
C LEU A 49 -1.55 14.61 -6.62
N LEU A 50 -2.35 13.55 -6.58
CA LEU A 50 -3.77 13.62 -6.93
C LEU A 50 -4.58 14.52 -5.97
N LEU A 51 -4.18 14.62 -4.70
CA LEU A 51 -4.83 15.51 -3.73
C LEU A 51 -4.48 16.99 -3.92
N HIS A 52 -3.24 17.31 -4.30
CA HIS A 52 -2.74 18.69 -4.34
C HIS A 52 -2.67 19.28 -5.75
N ALA A 53 -2.66 18.43 -6.78
CA ALA A 53 -2.65 18.82 -8.18
C ALA A 53 -3.73 18.04 -8.95
N PRO A 54 -5.02 18.24 -8.61
CA PRO A 54 -6.11 17.53 -9.28
C PRO A 54 -6.12 17.88 -10.78
N PRO A 55 -6.29 16.87 -11.66
CA PRO A 55 -6.45 17.15 -13.08
C PRO A 55 -7.70 18.02 -13.29
N GLU A 56 -7.59 19.02 -14.16
CA GLU A 56 -8.68 19.93 -14.57
C GLU A 56 -9.13 20.96 -13.52
N GLY A 57 -8.40 21.15 -12.42
CA GLY A 57 -8.66 22.23 -11.45
C GLY A 57 -9.99 22.07 -10.68
N ARG A 58 -10.61 20.89 -10.72
CA ARG A 58 -11.78 20.56 -9.90
C ARG A 58 -11.36 20.33 -8.45
N ASN A 59 -12.22 20.72 -7.51
CA ASN A 59 -12.06 20.38 -6.11
C ASN A 59 -12.22 18.86 -5.95
N PRO A 60 -11.17 18.13 -5.56
CA PRO A 60 -11.27 16.69 -5.40
C PRO A 60 -12.18 16.35 -4.21
N PRO A 61 -12.95 15.26 -4.26
CA PRO A 61 -13.65 14.77 -3.08
C PRO A 61 -12.65 14.45 -1.97
N SER A 62 -13.07 14.55 -0.70
CA SER A 62 -12.19 14.28 0.45
C SER A 62 -11.51 12.91 0.32
N GLY A 63 -10.18 12.91 0.25
CA GLY A 63 -9.37 11.69 0.23
C GLY A 63 -8.95 11.20 1.61
N MET A 64 -9.49 11.78 2.70
CA MET A 64 -9.01 11.53 4.06
C MET A 64 -9.04 10.04 4.44
N ALA A 65 -10.12 9.33 4.12
CA ALA A 65 -10.24 7.90 4.40
C ALA A 65 -9.19 7.06 3.66
N ALA A 66 -8.98 7.34 2.36
CA ALA A 66 -7.95 6.68 1.56
C ALA A 66 -6.55 6.98 2.12
N GLY A 67 -6.28 8.22 2.52
CA GLY A 67 -5.03 8.64 3.11
C GLY A 67 -4.73 7.96 4.46
N ILE A 68 -5.73 7.86 5.34
CA ILE A 68 -5.60 7.16 6.63
C ILE A 68 -5.29 5.68 6.41
N LEU A 69 -6.05 5.01 5.54
CA LEU A 69 -5.83 3.59 5.25
C LEU A 69 -4.47 3.32 4.59
N LEU A 70 -4.05 4.19 3.67
CA LEU A 70 -2.74 4.12 3.05
C LEU A 70 -1.63 4.32 4.10
N GLY A 71 -1.74 5.32 4.97
CA GLY A 71 -0.79 5.55 6.06
C GLY A 71 -0.71 4.37 7.02
N ALA A 72 -1.86 3.82 7.42
CA ALA A 72 -1.95 2.63 8.26
C ALA A 72 -1.33 1.40 7.58
N ALA A 73 -1.56 1.20 6.27
CA ALA A 73 -0.95 0.12 5.51
C ALA A 73 0.57 0.27 5.44
N LEU A 74 1.10 1.47 5.15
CA LEU A 74 2.54 1.72 5.11
C LEU A 74 3.20 1.45 6.48
N LEU A 75 2.62 1.97 7.56
CA LEU A 75 3.10 1.73 8.92
C LEU A 75 3.03 0.24 9.28
N GLY A 76 1.91 -0.41 9.00
CA GLY A 76 1.70 -1.84 9.24
C GLY A 76 2.67 -2.73 8.47
N GLY A 77 3.16 -2.30 7.31
CA GLY A 77 4.18 -3.02 6.55
C GLY A 77 5.62 -2.76 7.03
N LEU A 78 5.89 -1.56 7.53
CA LEU A 78 7.21 -1.15 8.00
C LEU A 78 7.51 -1.66 9.42
N LEU A 79 6.53 -1.59 10.33
CA LEU A 79 6.67 -1.97 11.75
C LEU A 79 7.17 -3.41 11.94
N PRO A 80 6.61 -4.44 11.27
CA PRO A 80 7.09 -5.81 11.38
C PRO A 80 8.56 -5.94 11.03
N ARG A 81 9.05 -5.18 10.05
CA ARG A 81 10.46 -5.22 9.64
C ARG A 81 11.39 -4.63 10.70
N LEU A 82 10.93 -3.60 11.41
CA LEU A 82 11.67 -2.97 12.51
C LEU A 82 11.65 -3.84 13.77
N ILE A 83 10.49 -4.43 14.10
CA ILE A 83 10.26 -5.16 15.35
C ILE A 83 10.69 -6.62 15.26
N ALA A 84 10.66 -7.25 14.07
CA ALA A 84 11.01 -8.66 13.89
C ALA A 84 12.44 -9.02 14.32
N ARG A 85 13.33 -8.03 14.49
CA ARG A 85 14.66 -8.23 15.08
C ARG A 85 14.61 -8.57 16.57
N ARG A 86 13.57 -8.12 17.30
CA ARG A 86 13.42 -8.31 18.75
C ARG A 86 12.25 -9.22 19.13
N ALA A 87 11.16 -9.24 18.37
CA ALA A 87 9.94 -9.99 18.71
C ALA A 87 9.26 -10.61 17.49
N ARG A 88 9.78 -11.75 17.00
CA ARG A 88 9.25 -12.47 15.84
C ARG A 88 7.76 -12.83 15.96
N LYS A 89 7.31 -13.28 17.13
CA LYS A 89 5.89 -13.68 17.36
C LYS A 89 4.91 -12.51 17.22
N ALA A 90 5.34 -11.27 17.52
CA ALA A 90 4.51 -10.08 17.36
C ALA A 90 4.44 -9.59 15.91
N ALA A 91 5.36 -10.01 15.04
CA ALA A 91 5.42 -9.54 13.65
C ALA A 91 4.38 -10.22 12.74
N GLU A 92 3.96 -11.44 13.05
CA GLU A 92 2.95 -12.19 12.28
C GLU A 92 1.56 -11.53 12.29
N PRO A 93 0.96 -11.20 13.45
CA PRO A 93 -0.35 -10.54 13.45
C PRO A 93 -0.32 -9.16 12.79
N LEU A 94 0.79 -8.42 12.91
CA LEU A 94 0.95 -7.13 12.24
C LEU A 94 0.98 -7.28 10.71
N LEU A 95 1.58 -8.34 10.18
CA LEU A 95 1.56 -8.67 8.75
C LEU A 95 0.14 -8.97 8.26
N VAL A 96 -0.66 -9.69 9.05
CA VAL A 96 -2.07 -9.96 8.73
C VAL A 96 -2.85 -8.64 8.66
N VAL A 97 -2.70 -7.78 9.67
CA VAL A 97 -3.31 -6.44 9.70
C VAL A 97 -2.88 -5.62 8.49
N HIS A 98 -1.59 -5.63 8.12
CA HIS A 98 -1.08 -4.94 6.93
C HIS A 98 -1.77 -5.41 5.64
N VAL A 99 -1.95 -6.72 5.44
CA VAL A 99 -2.60 -7.25 4.24
C VAL A 99 -4.05 -6.77 4.12
N PHE A 100 -4.84 -6.90 5.20
CA PHE A 100 -6.24 -6.46 5.18
C PHE A 100 -6.36 -4.95 5.06
N THR A 101 -5.51 -4.18 5.75
CA THR A 101 -5.50 -2.72 5.68
C THR A 101 -5.09 -2.23 4.30
N GLY A 102 -4.10 -2.87 3.67
CA GLY A 102 -3.66 -2.57 2.31
C GLY A 102 -4.75 -2.86 1.28
N LEU A 103 -5.45 -3.99 1.39
CA LEU A 103 -6.58 -4.31 0.52
C LEU A 103 -7.74 -3.32 0.69
N ALA A 104 -8.13 -3.00 1.93
CA ALA A 104 -9.16 -2.02 2.21
C ALA A 104 -8.79 -0.63 1.67
N GLY A 105 -7.54 -0.19 1.91
CA GLY A 105 -7.02 1.08 1.40
C GLY A 105 -7.02 1.13 -0.13
N PHE A 106 -6.66 0.04 -0.81
CA PHE A 106 -6.70 -0.06 -2.26
C PHE A 106 -8.13 0.08 -2.81
N LEU A 107 -9.10 -0.63 -2.22
CA LEU A 107 -10.51 -0.56 -2.65
C LEU A 107 -11.11 0.84 -2.41
N VAL A 108 -10.80 1.46 -1.27
CA VAL A 108 -11.23 2.83 -0.97
C VAL A 108 -10.58 3.82 -1.91
N PHE A 109 -9.29 3.67 -2.23
CA PHE A 109 -8.62 4.49 -3.23
C PHE A 109 -9.28 4.34 -4.60
N LEU A 110 -9.60 3.13 -5.07
CA LEU A 110 -10.26 2.92 -6.36
C LEU A 110 -11.63 3.63 -6.42
N SER A 111 -12.43 3.47 -5.37
CA SER A 111 -13.75 4.12 -5.25
C SER A 111 -13.65 5.65 -5.19
N TRP A 112 -12.58 6.18 -4.59
CA TRP A 112 -12.31 7.62 -4.57
C TRP A 112 -11.80 8.11 -5.93
N ALA A 113 -10.85 7.39 -6.55
CA ALA A 113 -10.24 7.73 -7.82
C ALA A 113 -11.22 7.67 -8.99
N SER A 114 -12.25 6.83 -8.92
CA SER A 114 -13.34 6.81 -9.90
C SER A 114 -14.27 8.03 -9.83
N ARG A 115 -14.16 8.84 -8.77
CA ARG A 115 -14.96 10.06 -8.55
C ARG A 115 -14.17 11.36 -8.74
N LEU A 116 -12.86 11.27 -8.86
CA LEU A 116 -12.01 12.37 -9.36
C LEU A 116 -12.34 12.62 -10.82
#